data_AF-A0A8K0Q624-F1
#
_entry.id   AF-A0A8K0Q624-F1
#
_cell.length_a   1.000
_cell.length_b   1.000
_cell.length_c   1.000
_cell.angle_alpha   90.00
_cell.angle_beta   90.00
_cell.angle_gamma   90.00
#
_symmetry.space_group_name_H-M   'P 1'
#
loop_
_entity.id
_entity.type
_entity.pdbx_description
1 polymer ?
#
loop_
_entity_poly.entity_id
_entity_poly.type
_entity_poly.pdbx_seq_one_letter_code
_entity_poly.pdbx_strand_id
1 'polypeptide(L)'
;EAPSLPLLQAYILVAYYHRSCNPPNDATKLVEVCLRLAEKLDLHTIDKAVFDQPVGEANETTAQQWISIEEKRRAWWSMWELDEFESILTRRASGIDLSQVHIRLPVPDEAWFAGKPVTSARFNFDLSLCWKVLKDAPNQDEWAWCLVSNYILVQA
;
A
#
# COMPACT_ATOMS: atom_id res chain seq x y z
N GLU A 1 14.83 9.88 15.67
CA GLU A 1 14.82 8.42 15.48
C GLU A 1 14.94 8.13 13.99
N ALA A 2 15.70 7.11 13.59
CA ALA A 2 15.83 6.75 12.18
C ALA A 2 14.52 6.10 11.69
N PRO A 3 14.06 6.38 10.45
CA PRO A 3 12.86 5.75 9.91
C PRO A 3 13.06 4.23 9.84
N SER A 4 12.09 3.48 10.34
CA SER A 4 12.09 2.02 10.28
C SER A 4 10.67 1.51 9.99
N LEU A 5 10.57 0.34 9.35
CA LEU A 5 9.29 -0.27 9.06
C LEU A 5 8.44 -0.53 10.33
N PRO A 6 9.01 -1.07 11.44
CA PRO A 6 8.25 -1.26 12.67
C PRO A 6 7.74 0.06 13.28
N LEU A 7 8.52 1.14 13.18
CA LEU A 7 8.08 2.46 13.64
C LEU A 7 6.88 2.94 12.83
N LEU A 8 6.93 2.84 11.49
CA LEU A 8 5.80 3.17 10.62
C LEU A 8 4.57 2.33 10.95
N GLN A 9 4.73 1.00 11.08
CA GLN A 9 3.62 0.09 11.42
C GLN A 9 2.97 0.46 12.77
N ALA A 10 3.78 0.83 13.78
CA ALA A 10 3.26 1.32 15.05
C ALA A 10 2.44 2.61 14.89
N TYR A 11 2.92 3.58 14.10
CA TYR A 11 2.16 4.80 13.82
C TYR A 11 0.87 4.54 13.05
N ILE A 12 0.87 3.62 12.07
CA ILE A 12 -0.34 3.21 11.34
C ILE A 12 -1.38 2.67 12.32
N LEU A 13 -1.00 1.74 13.21
CA LEU A 13 -1.89 1.17 14.22
C LEU A 13 -2.46 2.22 15.17
N VAL A 14 -1.60 3.12 15.68
CA VAL A 14 -2.03 4.21 16.57
C VAL A 14 -2.97 5.17 15.84
N ALA A 15 -2.70 5.49 14.58
CA ALA A 15 -3.57 6.36 13.80
C ALA A 15 -4.96 5.74 13.58
N TYR A 16 -5.05 4.46 13.21
CA TYR A 16 -6.33 3.74 13.13
C TYR A 16 -7.07 3.71 14.48
N TYR A 17 -6.36 3.50 15.58
CA TYR A 17 -6.95 3.56 16.92
C TYR A 17 -7.53 4.95 17.23
N HIS A 18 -6.76 6.02 17.00
CA HIS A 18 -7.25 7.38 17.21
C HIS A 18 -8.44 7.72 16.31
N ARG A 19 -8.46 7.24 15.05
CA ARG A 19 -9.62 7.39 14.16
C ARG A 19 -10.86 6.67 14.65
N SER A 20 -10.68 5.52 15.29
CA SER A 20 -11.81 4.71 15.77
C SER A 20 -12.38 5.21 17.10
N CYS A 21 -11.55 5.81 17.95
CA CYS A 21 -11.89 6.04 19.38
C CYS A 21 -11.78 7.50 19.87
N ASN A 22 -11.12 8.42 19.14
CA ASN A 22 -10.72 9.73 19.67
C ASN A 22 -11.24 10.93 18.83
N PRO A 23 -11.11 12.17 19.34
CA PRO A 23 -11.44 13.37 18.58
C PRO A 23 -10.61 13.48 17.29
N PRO A 24 -11.17 14.04 16.20
CA PRO A 24 -10.60 13.94 14.85
C PRO A 24 -9.21 14.58 14.66
N ASN A 25 -8.81 15.54 15.49
CA ASN A 25 -7.60 16.35 15.25
C ASN A 25 -6.27 15.62 15.50
N ASP A 26 -6.23 14.63 16.38
CA ASP A 26 -4.97 13.94 16.71
C ASP A 26 -4.55 12.95 15.63
N ALA A 27 -5.52 12.40 14.91
CA ALA A 27 -5.25 11.40 13.90
C ALA A 27 -4.65 11.97 12.61
N THR A 28 -5.08 13.17 12.18
CA THR A 28 -4.53 13.80 10.98
C THR A 28 -3.01 14.02 11.10
N LYS A 29 -2.52 14.46 12.28
CA LYS A 29 -1.08 14.60 12.54
C LYS A 29 -0.35 13.26 12.46
N LEU A 30 -0.96 12.17 12.95
CA LEU A 30 -0.38 10.84 12.88
C LEU A 30 -0.29 10.34 11.43
N VAL A 31 -1.31 10.61 10.61
CA VAL A 31 -1.28 10.29 9.17
C VAL A 31 -0.15 11.02 8.45
N GLU A 32 0.06 12.30 8.72
CA GLU A 32 1.19 13.04 8.17
C GLU A 32 2.55 12.47 8.60
N VAL A 33 2.66 11.95 9.83
CA VAL A 33 3.87 11.24 10.29
C VAL A 33 4.05 9.94 9.50
N CYS A 34 2.99 9.16 9.30
CA CYS A 34 3.02 7.94 8.48
C CYS A 34 3.50 8.22 7.05
N LEU A 35 2.95 9.24 6.40
CA LEU A 35 3.33 9.65 5.04
C LEU A 35 4.83 9.96 4.95
N ARG A 36 5.35 10.82 5.85
CA ARG A 36 6.77 11.16 5.88
C ARG A 36 7.68 9.96 6.17
N LEU A 37 7.24 9.02 7.00
CA LEU A 37 8.00 7.80 7.28
C LEU A 37 8.00 6.86 6.07
N ALA A 38 6.87 6.66 5.41
CA ALA A 38 6.74 5.85 4.22
C ALA A 38 7.56 6.39 3.04
N GLU A 39 7.58 7.72 2.88
CA GLU A 39 8.44 8.42 1.92
C GLU A 39 9.92 8.18 2.20
N LYS A 40 10.37 8.38 3.46
CA LYS A 40 11.77 8.11 3.86
C LYS A 40 12.21 6.65 3.72
N LEU A 41 11.26 5.72 3.66
CA LEU A 41 11.49 4.29 3.46
C LEU A 41 11.33 3.87 1.99
N ASP A 42 11.05 4.83 1.09
CA ASP A 42 10.79 4.63 -0.34
C ASP A 42 9.69 3.59 -0.63
N LEU A 43 8.72 3.44 0.27
CA LEU A 43 7.72 2.36 0.16
C LEU A 43 6.84 2.49 -1.09
N HIS A 44 6.62 3.72 -1.56
CA HIS A 44 5.86 4.00 -2.77
C HIS A 44 6.54 3.49 -4.05
N THR A 45 7.81 3.07 -4.02
CA THR A 45 8.56 2.58 -5.19
C THR A 45 9.13 1.17 -5.03
N ILE A 46 8.67 0.40 -4.03
CA ILE A 46 9.17 -0.96 -3.72
C ILE A 46 9.28 -1.86 -4.95
N ASP A 47 8.30 -1.78 -5.86
CA ASP A 47 8.22 -2.66 -7.01
C ASP A 47 8.84 -2.07 -8.29
N LYS A 48 9.37 -0.84 -8.23
CA LYS A 48 9.93 -0.13 -9.39
C LYS A 48 11.03 -0.92 -10.08
N ALA A 49 11.98 -1.43 -9.31
CA ALA A 49 13.09 -2.22 -9.85
C ALA A 49 12.61 -3.48 -10.59
N VAL A 50 11.52 -4.10 -10.14
CA VAL A 50 10.93 -5.29 -10.78
C VAL A 50 10.18 -4.91 -12.06
N PHE A 51 9.60 -3.71 -12.12
CA PHE A 51 8.93 -3.22 -13.33
C PHE A 51 9.91 -2.79 -14.43
N ASP A 52 11.09 -2.33 -14.04
CA ASP A 52 12.14 -1.89 -14.96
C ASP A 52 13.01 -3.06 -15.47
N GLN A 53 12.83 -4.28 -14.95
CA GLN A 53 13.58 -5.46 -15.36
C GLN A 53 13.22 -5.91 -16.79
N PRO A 54 14.22 -6.27 -17.63
CA PRO A 54 13.95 -6.84 -18.95
C PRO A 54 13.18 -8.16 -18.85
N VAL A 55 12.26 -8.38 -19.78
CA VAL A 55 11.50 -9.64 -19.88
C VAL A 55 12.48 -10.80 -20.11
N GLY A 56 12.63 -11.68 -19.13
CA GLY A 56 13.48 -12.87 -19.20
C GLY A 56 14.52 -13.01 -18.09
N GLU A 57 14.77 -11.96 -17.30
CA GLU A 57 15.64 -12.02 -16.12
C GLU A 57 14.80 -12.36 -14.87
N ALA A 58 14.66 -13.65 -14.58
CA ALA A 58 14.04 -14.07 -13.33
C ALA A 58 15.02 -13.89 -12.17
N ASN A 59 14.81 -12.86 -11.35
CA ASN A 59 15.48 -12.78 -10.06
C ASN A 59 14.89 -13.83 -9.11
N GLU A 60 15.69 -14.84 -8.77
CA GLU A 60 15.37 -15.78 -7.70
C GLU A 60 15.25 -15.00 -6.38
N THR A 61 14.02 -14.72 -5.97
CA THR A 61 13.72 -14.08 -4.70
C THR A 61 13.48 -15.17 -3.67
N THR A 62 14.26 -15.18 -2.59
CA THR A 62 14.04 -16.14 -1.49
C THR A 62 12.70 -15.87 -0.81
N ALA A 63 12.12 -16.89 -0.16
CA ALA A 63 10.87 -16.75 0.57
C ALA A 63 10.93 -15.60 1.61
N GLN A 64 12.04 -15.48 2.34
CA GLN A 64 12.25 -14.43 3.34
C GLN A 64 12.32 -13.03 2.70
N GLN A 65 13.00 -12.89 1.56
CA GLN A 65 13.02 -11.62 0.83
C GLN A 65 11.63 -11.25 0.33
N TRP A 66 10.88 -12.21 -0.21
CA TRP A 66 9.52 -12.00 -0.66
C TRP A 66 8.59 -11.58 0.49
N ILE A 67 8.66 -12.24 1.65
CA ILE A 67 7.90 -11.87 2.86
C ILE A 67 8.20 -10.43 3.28
N SER A 68 9.49 -10.04 3.29
CA SER A 68 9.88 -8.69 3.70
C SER A 68 9.41 -7.61 2.71
N ILE A 69 9.42 -7.91 1.41
CA ILE A 69 8.87 -7.03 0.37
C ILE A 69 7.35 -6.90 0.52
N GLU A 70 6.65 -8.03 0.74
CA GLU A 70 5.21 -8.04 0.93
C GLU A 70 4.80 -7.30 2.21
N GLU A 71 5.55 -7.43 3.31
CA GLU A 71 5.29 -6.69 4.55
C GLU A 71 5.36 -5.17 4.34
N LYS A 72 6.36 -4.70 3.59
CA LYS A 72 6.49 -3.30 3.20
C LYS A 72 5.34 -2.84 2.30
N ARG A 73 4.92 -3.68 1.35
CA ARG A 73 3.80 -3.42 0.45
C ARG A 73 2.49 -3.26 1.24
N ARG A 74 2.25 -4.16 2.18
CA ARG A 74 1.10 -4.12 3.09
C ARG A 74 1.09 -2.87 3.96
N ALA A 75 2.24 -2.50 4.53
CA ALA A 75 2.36 -1.26 5.31
C ALA A 75 2.07 -0.01 4.47
N TRP A 76 2.50 0.02 3.20
CA TRP A 76 2.17 1.12 2.29
C TRP A 76 0.66 1.18 2.00
N TRP A 77 0.02 0.06 1.68
CA TRP A 77 -1.42 0.03 1.40
C TRP A 77 -2.27 0.42 2.62
N SER A 78 -1.93 -0.07 3.81
CA SER A 78 -2.62 0.32 5.04
C SER A 78 -2.49 1.83 5.33
N MET A 79 -1.34 2.43 4.97
CA MET A 79 -1.11 3.86 5.09
C MET A 79 -1.86 4.66 4.01
N TRP A 80 -1.90 4.17 2.77
CA TRP A 80 -2.68 4.78 1.68
C TRP A 80 -4.17 4.82 2.02
N GLU A 81 -4.75 3.70 2.47
CA GLU A 81 -6.17 3.64 2.89
C GLU A 81 -6.48 4.67 3.98
N LEU A 82 -5.57 4.83 4.93
CA LEU A 82 -5.70 5.78 6.02
C LEU A 82 -5.63 7.24 5.55
N ASP A 83 -4.72 7.58 4.63
CA ASP A 83 -4.63 8.94 4.06
C ASP A 83 -5.83 9.30 3.20
N GLU A 84 -6.31 8.36 2.37
CA GLU A 84 -7.51 8.58 1.56
C GLU A 84 -8.75 8.76 2.44
N PHE A 85 -8.90 7.92 3.47
CA PHE A 85 -9.99 8.07 4.44
C PHE A 85 -9.95 9.41 5.18
N GLU A 86 -8.76 9.84 5.62
CA GLU A 86 -8.59 11.19 6.21
C GLU A 86 -8.94 12.30 5.23
N SER A 87 -8.54 12.15 3.97
CA SER A 87 -8.76 13.15 2.93
C SER A 87 -10.25 13.37 2.67
N ILE A 88 -11.02 12.29 2.60
CA ILE A 88 -12.49 12.34 2.51
C ILE A 88 -13.09 13.05 3.74
N LEU A 89 -12.71 12.64 4.95
CA LEU A 89 -13.32 13.15 6.18
C LEU A 89 -12.99 14.61 6.47
N THR A 90 -11.79 15.05 6.11
CA THR A 90 -11.32 16.43 6.33
C THR A 90 -11.49 17.32 5.10
N ARG A 91 -11.96 16.77 3.96
CA ARG A 91 -12.12 17.46 2.67
C ARG A 91 -10.83 18.13 2.18
N ARG A 92 -9.69 17.45 2.41
CA ARG A 92 -8.39 17.86 1.88
C ARG A 92 -7.99 16.94 0.72
N ALA A 93 -7.02 17.37 -0.06
CA ALA A 93 -6.36 16.48 -1.02
C ALA A 93 -5.55 15.39 -0.29
N SER A 94 -5.46 14.21 -0.91
CA SER A 94 -4.51 13.16 -0.49
C SER A 94 -3.08 13.72 -0.46
N GLY A 95 -2.30 13.28 0.52
CA GLY A 95 -0.89 13.62 0.64
C GLY A 95 0.00 12.81 -0.29
N ILE A 96 -0.56 11.91 -1.10
CA ILE A 96 0.16 10.95 -1.92
C ILE A 96 0.13 11.40 -3.39
N ASP A 97 1.31 11.62 -3.97
CA ASP A 97 1.45 11.82 -5.41
C ASP A 97 1.44 10.47 -6.14
N LEU A 98 0.27 10.09 -6.65
CA LEU A 98 0.05 8.84 -7.37
C LEU A 98 0.92 8.68 -8.62
N SER A 99 1.43 9.77 -9.20
CA SER A 99 2.30 9.72 -10.39
C SER A 99 3.67 9.08 -10.10
N GLN A 100 4.09 9.08 -8.83
CA GLN A 100 5.36 8.50 -8.39
C GLN A 100 5.21 7.07 -7.86
N VAL A 101 3.99 6.56 -7.74
CA VAL A 101 3.72 5.27 -7.10
C VAL A 101 3.97 4.11 -8.07
N HIS A 102 4.87 3.22 -7.66
CA HIS A 102 5.25 1.99 -8.34
C HIS A 102 5.13 0.83 -7.37
N ILE A 103 3.90 0.33 -7.22
CA ILE A 103 3.58 -0.75 -6.30
C ILE A 103 2.63 -1.78 -6.91
N ARG A 104 2.75 -3.02 -6.45
CA ARG A 104 1.77 -4.08 -6.69
C ARG A 104 0.68 -4.05 -5.62
N LEU A 105 -0.46 -4.64 -5.94
CA LEU A 105 -1.49 -4.97 -4.96
C LEU A 105 -0.97 -6.01 -3.97
N PRO A 106 -1.50 -6.02 -2.73
CA PRO A 106 -1.14 -7.04 -1.74
C PRO A 106 -1.56 -8.43 -2.23
N VAL A 107 -0.90 -9.44 -1.70
CA VAL A 107 -1.27 -10.85 -1.90
C VAL A 107 -2.19 -11.33 -0.79
N PRO A 108 -2.90 -12.46 -0.96
CA PRO A 108 -3.72 -13.04 0.11
C PRO A 108 -2.92 -13.34 1.38
N ASP A 109 -3.56 -13.17 2.54
CA ASP A 109 -2.97 -13.41 3.86
C ASP A 109 -2.38 -14.82 3.98
N GLU A 110 -3.08 -15.83 3.48
CA GLU A 110 -2.66 -17.22 3.54
C GLU A 110 -1.32 -17.44 2.85
N ALA A 111 -1.09 -16.75 1.72
CA ALA A 111 0.17 -16.84 0.98
C ALA A 111 1.31 -16.15 1.74
N TRP A 112 1.05 -14.97 2.32
CA TRP A 112 2.04 -14.22 3.08
C TRP A 112 2.45 -14.96 4.37
N PHE A 113 1.47 -15.41 5.17
CA PHE A 113 1.73 -16.17 6.39
C PHE A 113 2.41 -17.52 6.13
N ALA A 114 2.09 -18.20 5.01
CA ALA A 114 2.76 -19.43 4.62
C ALA A 114 4.15 -19.21 4.01
N GLY A 115 4.57 -17.96 3.77
CA GLY A 115 5.83 -17.64 3.11
C GLY A 115 5.91 -18.18 1.69
N LYS A 116 4.77 -18.29 1.00
CA LYS A 116 4.64 -18.85 -0.34
C LYS A 116 4.59 -17.70 -1.36
N PRO A 117 5.64 -17.49 -2.16
CA PRO A 117 5.62 -16.44 -3.17
C PRO A 117 4.48 -16.61 -4.17
N VAL A 118 3.68 -15.57 -4.32
CA VAL A 118 2.60 -15.48 -5.30
C VAL A 118 2.78 -14.18 -6.08
N THR A 119 2.42 -14.22 -7.37
CA THR A 119 2.42 -13.03 -8.21
C THR A 119 1.25 -12.12 -7.84
N SER A 120 1.44 -10.81 -7.96
CA SER A 120 0.36 -9.83 -7.76
C SER A 120 0.36 -8.79 -8.86
N ALA A 121 -0.82 -8.27 -9.17
CA ALA A 121 -0.98 -7.24 -10.19
C ALA A 121 -0.29 -5.93 -9.79
N ARG A 122 0.36 -5.28 -10.76
CA ARG A 122 0.75 -3.87 -10.64
C ARG A 122 -0.53 -3.03 -10.58
N PHE A 123 -0.63 -2.13 -9.60
CA PHE A 123 -1.77 -1.22 -9.56
C PHE A 123 -1.66 -0.16 -10.66
N ASN A 124 -2.79 0.18 -11.27
CA ASN A 124 -2.88 1.23 -12.27
C ASN A 124 -3.82 2.33 -11.76
N PHE A 125 -3.29 3.55 -11.62
CA PHE A 125 -4.04 4.74 -11.17
C PHE A 125 -4.75 5.47 -12.34
N ASP A 126 -5.01 4.79 -13.46
CA ASP A 126 -5.97 5.22 -14.46
C ASP A 126 -7.35 4.63 -14.12
N LEU A 127 -8.34 5.48 -13.84
CA LEU A 127 -9.69 5.05 -13.43
C LEU A 127 -10.38 4.12 -14.44
N SER A 128 -10.06 4.23 -15.73
CA SER A 128 -10.64 3.39 -16.78
C SER A 128 -10.01 1.98 -16.86
N LEU A 129 -8.87 1.80 -16.21
CA LEU A 129 -8.04 0.59 -16.25
C LEU A 129 -7.81 -0.04 -14.88
N CYS A 130 -7.94 0.71 -13.78
CA CYS A 130 -7.56 0.31 -12.43
C CYS A 130 -8.14 -1.04 -12.01
N TRP A 131 -9.43 -1.29 -12.26
CA TRP A 131 -10.07 -2.55 -11.90
C TRP A 131 -9.70 -3.72 -12.84
N LYS A 132 -9.29 -3.42 -14.07
CA LYS A 132 -8.93 -4.46 -15.06
C LYS A 132 -7.65 -5.19 -14.68
N VAL A 133 -6.77 -4.54 -13.90
CA VAL A 133 -5.50 -5.14 -13.46
C VAL A 133 -5.71 -6.39 -12.62
N LEU A 134 -6.85 -6.49 -11.90
CA LEU A 134 -7.18 -7.64 -11.07
C LEU A 134 -7.89 -8.77 -11.82
N LYS A 135 -8.62 -8.47 -12.90
CA LYS A 135 -9.50 -9.43 -13.58
C LYS A 135 -8.79 -10.75 -13.95
N ASP A 136 -7.56 -10.66 -14.42
CA ASP A 136 -6.75 -11.80 -14.87
C ASP A 136 -5.57 -12.09 -13.92
N ALA A 137 -5.53 -11.42 -12.76
CA ALA A 137 -4.47 -11.59 -11.77
C ALA A 137 -4.78 -12.75 -10.80
N PRO A 138 -3.76 -13.38 -10.19
CA PRO A 138 -3.98 -14.44 -9.21
C PRO A 138 -4.30 -13.93 -7.80
N ASN A 139 -4.09 -12.63 -7.51
CA ASN A 139 -4.37 -12.01 -6.22
C ASN A 139 -5.74 -11.29 -6.21
N GLN A 140 -6.82 -12.05 -6.41
CA GLN A 140 -8.20 -11.55 -6.41
C GLN A 140 -8.89 -11.66 -5.04
N ASP A 141 -8.14 -11.54 -3.95
CA ASP A 141 -8.68 -11.55 -2.60
C ASP A 141 -9.51 -10.30 -2.28
N GLU A 142 -10.26 -10.36 -1.18
CA GLU A 142 -11.20 -9.32 -0.78
C GLU A 142 -10.50 -7.97 -0.55
N TRP A 143 -9.28 -7.96 0.00
CA TRP A 143 -8.56 -6.73 0.28
C TRP A 143 -8.09 -6.06 -1.01
N ALA A 144 -7.55 -6.84 -1.96
CA ALA A 144 -7.17 -6.31 -3.27
C ALA A 144 -8.35 -5.63 -4.00
N TRP A 145 -9.54 -6.26 -3.99
CA TRP A 145 -10.75 -5.66 -4.54
C TRP A 145 -11.25 -4.44 -3.76
N CYS A 146 -11.13 -4.47 -2.42
CA CYS A 146 -11.45 -3.34 -1.56
C CYS A 146 -10.59 -2.11 -1.93
N LEU A 147 -9.28 -2.29 -2.12
CA LEU A 147 -8.35 -1.23 -2.50
C LEU A 147 -8.71 -0.60 -3.86
N VAL A 148 -8.97 -1.42 -4.88
CA VAL A 148 -9.45 -0.95 -6.20
C VAL A 148 -10.74 -0.15 -6.05
N SER A 149 -11.69 -0.67 -5.27
CA SER A 149 -13.00 -0.05 -5.09
C SER A 149 -12.90 1.28 -4.34
N ASN A 150 -12.10 1.34 -3.28
CA ASN A 150 -11.81 2.55 -2.53
C ASN A 150 -11.17 3.60 -3.42
N TYR A 151 -10.19 3.20 -4.25
CA TYR A 151 -9.55 4.13 -5.18
C TYR A 151 -10.57 4.73 -6.16
N ILE A 152 -11.45 3.92 -6.75
CA ILE A 152 -12.52 4.41 -7.62
C ILE A 152 -13.45 5.36 -6.84
N LEU A 153 -13.85 5.00 -5.62
CA LEU A 153 -14.76 5.79 -4.80
C LEU A 153 -14.18 7.18 -4.46
N VAL A 154 -12.88 7.27 -4.18
CA VAL A 154 -12.27 8.56 -3.80
C VAL A 154 -12.07 9.48 -5.00
N GLN A 155 -11.86 8.92 -6.18
CA GLN A 155 -11.54 9.69 -7.38
C GLN A 155 -12.76 10.01 -8.28
N ALA A 156 -13.91 9.36 -8.04
CA ALA A 156 -15.17 9.57 -8.77
C ALA A 156 -15.97 10.75 -8.20
#